data_AF-A0A850A8F1-F1
#
_entry.id   AF-A0A850A8F1-F1
#
_cell.length_a   1.000
_cell.length_b   1.000
_cell.length_c   1.000
_cell.angle_alpha   90.00
_cell.angle_beta   90.00
_cell.angle_gamma   90.00
#
_symmetry.space_group_name_H-M   'P 1'
#
loop_
_entity.id
_entity.type
_entity.pdbx_description
1 polymer ?
#
loop_
_entity_poly.entity_id
_entity_poly.type
_entity_poly.pdbx_seq_one_letter_code
_entity_poly.pdbx_strand_id
1 'polypeptide(L)'
;MHSFYSGIERVLRLTAEEFDGGVLGGAAWHTELLQQMQLDLPDARPPVLSRNSTGALEEYRRFRHLIRNIYATTILPERMESLVVGLPEVWAHVAEDLSEFAAFVELLADAAE
;
A
#
# COMPACT_ATOMS: atom_id res chain seq x y z
N MET A 1 -2.02 -7.22 12.18
CA MET A 1 -3.02 -6.83 11.17
C MET A 1 -3.11 -5.31 11.02
N HIS A 2 -3.60 -4.55 12.01
CA HIS A 2 -3.66 -3.07 11.89
C HIS A 2 -2.28 -2.39 11.72
N SER A 3 -1.25 -2.91 12.39
CA SER A 3 0.13 -2.44 12.25
C SER A 3 0.71 -2.70 10.85
N PHE A 4 0.39 -3.85 10.25
CA PHE A 4 0.87 -4.24 8.92
C PHE A 4 0.44 -3.25 7.84
N TYR A 5 -0.86 -3.08 7.64
CA TYR A 5 -1.36 -2.17 6.61
C TYR A 5 -1.00 -0.71 6.92
N SER A 6 -0.99 -0.31 8.20
CA SER A 6 -0.59 1.06 8.56
C SER A 6 0.90 1.34 8.30
N GLY A 7 1.76 0.31 8.36
CA GLY A 7 3.17 0.41 7.98
C GLY A 7 3.33 0.61 6.47
N ILE A 8 2.66 -0.23 5.67
CA ILE A 8 2.65 -0.13 4.21
C ILE A 8 2.12 1.25 3.78
N GLU A 9 0.97 1.66 4.31
CA GLU A 9 0.36 2.96 4.03
C GLU A 9 1.28 4.16 4.36
N ARG A 10 2.17 4.01 5.36
CA ARG A 10 3.14 5.05 5.68
C ARG A 10 4.25 5.13 4.63
N VAL A 11 4.77 3.98 4.18
CA VAL A 11 5.80 3.93 3.13
C VAL A 11 5.26 4.54 1.85
N LEU A 12 4.09 4.09 1.40
CA LEU A 12 3.46 4.58 0.16
C LEU A 12 3.20 6.10 0.20
N ARG A 13 2.83 6.62 1.37
CA ARG A 13 2.64 8.06 1.55
C ARG A 13 3.94 8.84 1.40
N LEU A 14 5.02 8.34 2.01
CA LEU A 14 6.33 8.96 1.89
C LEU A 14 6.77 9.00 0.42
N THR A 15 6.54 7.90 -0.31
CA THR A 15 6.81 7.85 -1.75
C THR A 15 6.00 8.89 -2.53
N ALA A 16 4.70 9.02 -2.24
CA ALA A 16 3.86 10.02 -2.88
C ALA A 16 4.31 11.46 -2.57
N GLU A 17 4.71 11.73 -1.32
CA GLU A 17 5.21 13.04 -0.90
C GLU A 17 6.52 13.41 -1.60
N GLU A 18 7.44 12.45 -1.76
CA GLU A 18 8.76 12.68 -2.33
C GLU A 18 8.74 12.73 -3.87
N PHE A 19 8.03 11.81 -4.53
CA PHE A 19 8.08 11.64 -5.99
C PHE A 19 6.90 12.26 -6.73
N ASP A 20 5.70 12.26 -6.13
CA ASP A 20 4.48 12.66 -6.82
C ASP A 20 4.05 14.10 -6.45
N GLY A 21 4.78 14.76 -5.56
CA GLY A 21 4.44 16.09 -5.04
C GLY A 21 3.30 16.08 -4.02
N GLY A 22 2.94 14.90 -3.48
CA GLY A 22 1.91 14.71 -2.47
C GLY A 22 0.96 13.54 -2.75
N VAL A 23 0.12 13.25 -1.77
CA VAL A 23 -0.98 12.29 -1.93
C VAL A 23 -2.10 12.94 -2.73
N LEU A 24 -2.59 12.25 -3.75
CA LEU A 24 -3.82 12.62 -4.44
C LEU A 24 -4.99 12.38 -3.49
N GLY A 25 -5.71 13.44 -3.11
CA GLY A 25 -7.04 13.32 -2.51
C GLY A 25 -7.37 14.20 -1.30
N GLY A 26 -8.64 14.11 -0.90
CA GLY A 26 -9.25 14.75 0.27
C GLY A 26 -9.64 13.73 1.36
N ALA A 27 -10.90 13.72 1.80
CA ALA A 27 -11.36 12.83 2.87
C ALA A 27 -11.20 11.31 2.57
N ALA A 28 -11.02 10.92 1.30
CA ALA A 28 -10.89 9.53 0.84
C ALA A 28 -9.46 9.12 0.42
N TRP A 29 -8.44 9.91 0.80
CA TRP A 29 -7.04 9.73 0.37
C TRP A 29 -6.49 8.30 0.54
N HIS A 30 -6.95 7.57 1.56
CA HIS A 30 -6.55 6.17 1.80
C HIS A 30 -6.84 5.23 0.62
N THR A 31 -7.91 5.49 -0.15
CA THR A 31 -8.26 4.69 -1.34
C THR A 31 -7.44 5.10 -2.54
N GLU A 32 -7.28 6.40 -2.71
CA GLU A 32 -6.57 7.01 -3.84
C GLU A 32 -5.07 6.70 -3.79
N LEU A 33 -4.48 6.61 -2.59
CA LEU A 33 -3.07 6.27 -2.41
C LEU A 33 -2.69 4.93 -3.07
N LEU A 34 -3.47 3.86 -2.89
CA LEU A 34 -3.17 2.56 -3.49
C LEU A 34 -3.21 2.61 -5.02
N GLN A 35 -4.16 3.37 -5.59
CA GLN A 35 -4.27 3.55 -7.03
C GLN A 35 -3.11 4.40 -7.56
N GLN A 36 -2.74 5.47 -6.85
CA GLN A 36 -1.61 6.33 -7.19
C GLN A 36 -0.29 5.54 -7.25
N MET A 37 -0.08 4.61 -6.32
CA MET A 37 1.13 3.78 -6.28
C MET A 37 1.21 2.74 -7.40
N GLN A 38 0.09 2.44 -8.06
CA GLN A 38 0.05 1.57 -9.25
C GLN A 38 0.37 2.33 -10.55
N LEU A 39 0.31 3.66 -10.54
CA LEU A 39 0.55 4.46 -11.74
C LEU A 39 2.03 4.42 -12.12
N ASP A 40 2.25 4.21 -13.42
CA ASP A 40 3.51 4.48 -14.08
C ASP A 40 3.57 5.97 -14.42
N LEU A 41 4.56 6.68 -13.89
CA LEU A 41 4.78 8.10 -14.08
C LEU A 41 6.16 8.27 -14.73
N PRO A 42 6.27 8.20 -16.07
CA PRO A 42 7.55 8.08 -16.77
C PRO A 42 8.60 9.14 -16.41
N ASP A 43 8.15 10.33 -16.05
CA ASP A 43 9.01 11.47 -15.71
C ASP A 43 9.33 11.60 -14.21
N ALA A 44 8.73 10.75 -13.36
CA ALA A 44 8.85 10.82 -11.90
C ALA A 44 9.28 9.49 -11.27
N ARG A 45 8.52 8.41 -11.52
CA ARG A 45 8.81 7.08 -10.98
C ARG A 45 8.04 5.95 -11.71
N PRO A 46 8.58 4.72 -11.72
CA PRO A 46 7.81 3.54 -12.12
C PRO A 46 6.69 3.24 -11.10
N PRO A 47 5.79 2.29 -11.42
CA PRO A 47 4.83 1.75 -10.45
C PRO A 47 5.54 1.23 -9.20
N VAL A 48 5.04 1.62 -8.03
CA VAL A 48 5.52 1.14 -6.72
C VAL A 48 4.84 -0.17 -6.34
N LEU A 49 3.60 -0.38 -6.82
CA LEU A 49 2.82 -1.57 -6.56
C LEU A 49 2.31 -2.17 -7.86
N SER A 50 2.39 -3.50 -7.95
CA SER A 50 1.74 -4.26 -9.01
C SER A 50 0.21 -4.23 -8.87
N ARG A 51 -0.50 -4.63 -9.94
CA ARG A 51 -1.97 -4.81 -9.90
C ARG A 51 -2.40 -5.82 -8.86
N ASN A 52 -1.62 -6.88 -8.67
CA ASN A 52 -1.93 -7.93 -7.70
C ASN A 52 -1.84 -7.39 -6.27
N SER A 53 -0.71 -6.77 -5.91
CA SER A 53 -0.50 -6.18 -4.58
C SER A 53 -1.52 -5.10 -4.26
N THR A 54 -1.87 -4.26 -5.25
CA THR A 54 -2.90 -3.23 -5.08
C THR A 54 -4.25 -3.84 -4.72
N GLY A 55 -4.67 -4.88 -5.44
CA GLY A 55 -5.93 -5.59 -5.19
C GLY A 55 -5.95 -6.29 -3.83
N ALA A 56 -4.85 -6.93 -3.44
CA ALA A 56 -4.73 -7.54 -2.12
C ALA A 56 -4.82 -6.48 -1.00
N LEU A 57 -4.06 -5.38 -1.11
CA LEU A 57 -4.03 -4.31 -0.12
C LEU A 57 -5.36 -3.56 0.03
N GLU A 58 -6.18 -3.48 -1.02
CA GLU A 58 -7.56 -2.98 -0.94
C GLU A 58 -8.38 -3.74 0.12
N GLU A 59 -8.24 -5.06 0.21
CA GLU A 59 -8.99 -5.87 1.19
C GLU A 59 -8.54 -5.58 2.62
N TYR A 60 -7.24 -5.44 2.85
CA TYR A 60 -6.70 -5.05 4.17
C TYR A 60 -7.10 -3.61 4.54
N ARG A 61 -7.18 -2.69 3.57
CA ARG A 61 -7.71 -1.33 3.79
C ARG A 61 -9.17 -1.38 4.24
N ARG A 62 -10.02 -2.11 3.51
CA ARG A 62 -11.44 -2.29 3.83
C ARG A 62 -11.61 -2.89 5.21
N PHE A 63 -10.83 -3.92 5.53
CA PHE A 63 -10.81 -4.54 6.85
C PHE A 63 -10.43 -3.56 7.96
N ARG A 64 -9.40 -2.73 7.74
CA ARG A 64 -8.98 -1.69 8.67
C ARG A 64 -10.08 -0.66 8.94
N HIS A 65 -10.85 -0.28 7.91
CA HIS A 65 -12.02 0.59 8.07
C HIS A 65 -13.17 -0.09 8.80
N LEU A 66 -13.45 -1.36 8.46
CA LEU A 66 -14.50 -2.16 9.10
C LEU A 66 -14.24 -2.28 10.60
N ILE A 67 -13.02 -2.64 11.03
CA ILE A 67 -12.72 -2.74 12.46
C ILE A 67 -12.82 -1.38 13.16
N ARG A 68 -12.34 -0.29 12.54
CA ARG A 68 -12.46 1.05 13.13
C ARG A 68 -13.92 1.50 13.32
N ASN A 69 -14.84 1.03 12.48
CA ASN A 69 -16.26 1.40 12.53
C ASN A 69 -17.13 0.43 13.34
N ILE A 70 -16.73 -0.84 13.50
CA ILE A 70 -17.60 -1.92 14.04
C ILE A 70 -17.21 -2.36 15.46
N TYR A 71 -16.31 -1.65 16.15
CA TYR A 71 -16.01 -1.90 17.58
C TYR A 71 -17.24 -1.86 18.53
N ALA A 72 -18.46 -1.63 18.05
CA ALA A 72 -19.67 -1.73 18.84
C ALA A 72 -20.40 -3.09 18.81
N THR A 73 -20.43 -3.91 17.74
CA THR A 73 -21.51 -4.95 17.73
C THR A 73 -21.40 -6.21 16.87
N THR A 74 -20.44 -6.41 15.95
CA THR A 74 -20.40 -7.69 15.20
C THR A 74 -18.99 -8.02 14.70
N ILE A 75 -18.29 -8.91 15.41
CA ILE A 75 -17.07 -9.53 14.88
C ILE A 75 -17.51 -10.57 13.85
N LEU A 76 -16.98 -10.50 12.62
CA LEU A 76 -17.12 -11.51 11.56
C LEU A 76 -15.84 -12.35 11.53
N PRO A 77 -15.75 -13.48 12.27
CA PRO A 77 -14.50 -14.22 12.46
C PRO A 77 -13.93 -14.77 11.15
N GLU A 78 -14.80 -15.22 10.24
CA GLU A 78 -14.44 -15.83 8.96
C GLU A 78 -13.65 -14.86 8.05
N ARG A 79 -14.01 -13.58 8.04
CA ARG A 79 -13.27 -12.56 7.25
C ARG A 79 -11.91 -12.21 7.85
N MET A 80 -11.74 -12.36 9.17
CA MET A 80 -10.45 -12.16 9.80
C MET A 80 -9.51 -13.32 9.49
N GLU A 81 -10.04 -14.55 9.56
CA GLU A 81 -9.28 -15.76 9.31
C GLU A 81 -8.69 -15.79 7.90
N SER A 82 -9.50 -15.50 6.88
CA SER A 82 -9.01 -15.47 5.49
C SER A 82 -7.88 -14.45 5.28
N LEU A 83 -7.98 -13.26 5.88
CA LEU A 83 -6.95 -12.22 5.79
C LEU A 83 -5.69 -12.56 6.57
N VAL A 84 -5.79 -13.28 7.69
CA VAL A 84 -4.61 -13.73 8.46
C VAL A 84 -3.90 -14.86 7.71
N VAL A 85 -4.64 -15.80 7.14
CA VAL A 85 -4.09 -16.93 6.39
C VAL A 85 -3.39 -16.46 5.11
N GLY A 86 -3.97 -15.50 4.38
CA GLY A 86 -3.38 -14.95 3.16
C GLY A 86 -2.24 -13.94 3.38
N LEU A 87 -1.99 -13.52 4.62
CA LEU A 87 -1.03 -12.46 4.93
C LEU A 87 0.41 -12.76 4.44
N PRO A 88 0.97 -13.97 4.61
CA PRO A 88 2.33 -14.26 4.16
C PRO A 88 2.50 -14.14 2.65
N GLU A 89 1.51 -14.59 1.87
CA GLU A 89 1.51 -14.52 0.41
C GLU A 89 1.42 -13.06 -0.06
N VAL A 90 0.49 -12.29 0.53
CA VAL A 90 0.36 -10.86 0.21
C VAL A 90 1.62 -10.09 0.58
N TRP A 91 2.24 -10.40 1.71
CA TRP A 91 3.51 -9.78 2.09
C TRP A 91 4.63 -10.10 1.11
N ALA A 92 4.72 -11.34 0.61
CA ALA A 92 5.75 -11.71 -0.37
C ALA A 92 5.65 -10.84 -1.63
N HIS A 93 4.45 -10.65 -2.18
CA HIS A 93 4.24 -9.79 -3.35
C HIS A 93 4.52 -8.31 -3.07
N VAL A 94 4.08 -7.79 -1.92
CA VAL A 94 4.34 -6.39 -1.56
C VAL A 94 5.82 -6.15 -1.30
N ALA A 95 6.52 -7.09 -0.67
CA ALA A 95 7.95 -6.99 -0.41
C ALA A 95 8.77 -7.02 -1.71
N GLU A 96 8.36 -7.84 -2.68
CA GLU A 96 8.95 -7.87 -4.02
C GLU A 96 8.77 -6.52 -4.73
N ASP A 97 7.53 -6.02 -4.83
CA ASP A 97 7.22 -4.71 -5.42
C ASP A 97 8.05 -3.57 -4.77
N LEU A 98 8.13 -3.55 -3.44
CA LEU A 98 8.90 -2.53 -2.71
C LEU A 98 10.41 -2.67 -2.91
N SER A 99 10.92 -3.89 -3.12
CA SER A 99 12.34 -4.12 -3.38
C SER A 99 12.72 -3.67 -4.78
N GLU A 100 11.87 -3.94 -5.78
CA GLU A 100 12.04 -3.41 -7.14
C GLU A 100 12.02 -1.88 -7.14
N PHE A 101 11.09 -1.27 -6.40
CA PHE A 101 11.04 0.17 -6.27
C PHE A 101 12.26 0.75 -5.55
N ALA A 102 12.74 0.10 -4.49
CA ALA A 102 13.94 0.53 -3.77
C ALA A 102 15.18 0.50 -4.68
N ALA A 103 15.33 -0.51 -5.52
CA ALA A 103 16.42 -0.58 -6.50
C ALA A 103 16.39 0.61 -7.49
N PHE A 104 15.19 1.05 -7.91
CA PHE A 104 15.05 2.28 -8.70
C PHE A 104 15.52 3.52 -7.93
N VAL A 105 15.18 3.65 -6.65
CA VAL A 105 15.60 4.78 -5.81
C VAL A 105 17.12 4.79 -5.62
N GLU A 106 17.74 3.62 -5.40
CA GLU A 106 19.19 3.49 -5.29
C GLU A 106 19.90 3.93 -6.59
N LEU A 107 19.39 3.48 -7.75
CA LEU A 107 19.91 3.90 -9.05
C LEU A 107 19.80 5.42 -9.29
N LEU A 108 18.71 6.05 -8.85
CA LEU A 108 18.57 7.51 -8.92
C LEU A 108 19.54 8.23 -8.00
N ALA A 109 19.77 7.71 -6.79
CA ALA A 109 20.72 8.29 -5.84
C ALA A 109 22.15 8.26 -6.38
N ASP A 110 22.57 7.13 -6.96
CA ASP A 110 23.89 6.97 -7.58
C ASP A 110 24.07 7.87 -8.82
N ALA A 111 23.00 8.15 -9.56
CA ALA A 111 23.05 9.02 -10.74
C ALA A 111 23.09 10.52 -10.41
N ALA A 112 22.74 10.89 -9.17
CA ALA A 112 22.74 12.27 -8.69
C ALA A 112 24.09 12.73 -8.09
N GLU A 113 25.05 11.81 -7.95
CA GLU A 113 26.44 12.06 -7.50
C GLU A 113 27.40 12.35 -8.67
#